data_AF-A0A443JXZ1-F1
#
_entry.id   AF-A0A443JXZ1-F1
#
_cell.length_a   1.000
_cell.length_b   1.000
_cell.length_c   1.000
_cell.angle_alpha   90.00
_cell.angle_beta   90.00
_cell.angle_gamma   90.00
#
_symmetry.space_group_name_H-M   'P 1'
#
loop_
_entity.id
_entity.type
_entity.pdbx_description
1 polymer ?
#
loop_
_entity_poly.entity_id
_entity_poly.type
_entity_poly.pdbx_seq_one_letter_code
_entity_poly.pdbx_strand_id
1 'polypeptide(L)'
;MSTIPEDQLLNFPRIRPLAEDPDIDFLVKDAGGRRAHHDHHSRELRNSDYVLGSSILELKLLEDERLDKPEAQEKIATIFADLTKGRPVVVLDPGRLDDKRRKAYDTIMRAPIKAAVASARGQLKQSRIEINPGACNVLLVINNGFTAVRFRTRSGVIARR
;
A
#
# COMPACT_ATOMS: atom_id res chain seq x y z
N MET A 1 -26.53 11.04 -34.84
CA MET A 1 -25.71 11.07 -33.61
C MET A 1 -24.66 9.98 -33.74
N SER A 2 -23.41 10.37 -34.02
CA SER A 2 -22.29 9.43 -34.15
C SER A 2 -21.86 9.02 -32.74
N THR A 3 -21.97 7.73 -32.44
CA THR A 3 -21.36 7.11 -31.26
C THR A 3 -19.85 7.09 -31.48
N ILE A 4 -19.11 7.74 -30.59
CA ILE A 4 -17.66 7.62 -30.52
C ILE A 4 -17.35 6.14 -30.21
N PRO A 5 -16.54 5.45 -31.02
CA PRO A 5 -16.10 4.08 -30.75
C PRO A 5 -15.46 3.98 -29.35
N GLU A 6 -15.71 2.89 -28.61
CA GLU A 6 -15.25 2.70 -27.22
C GLU A 6 -13.72 2.82 -27.07
N ASP A 7 -12.98 2.54 -28.14
CA ASP A 7 -11.53 2.68 -28.30
C ASP A 7 -11.04 4.14 -28.40
N GLN A 8 -11.95 5.10 -28.63
CA GLN A 8 -11.66 6.54 -28.60
C GLN A 8 -12.04 7.21 -27.27
N LEU A 9 -12.55 6.47 -26.28
CA LEU A 9 -12.73 6.96 -24.91
C LEU A 9 -11.36 7.11 -24.22
N LEU A 10 -10.72 8.26 -24.46
CA LEU A 10 -9.59 8.83 -23.71
C LEU A 10 -8.51 7.80 -23.33
N ASN A 11 -7.52 7.64 -24.20
CA ASN A 11 -6.26 6.97 -23.89
C ASN A 11 -5.43 7.84 -22.92
N PHE A 12 -5.91 8.00 -21.70
CA PHE A 12 -5.15 8.64 -20.63
C PHE A 12 -3.91 7.80 -20.34
N PRO A 13 -2.73 8.42 -20.19
CA PRO A 13 -1.54 7.70 -19.74
C PRO A 13 -1.87 7.04 -18.39
N ARG A 14 -1.87 5.70 -18.38
CA ARG A 14 -2.07 4.94 -17.15
C ARG A 14 -0.76 4.90 -16.40
N ILE A 15 -0.75 5.48 -15.20
CA ILE A 15 0.35 5.29 -14.27
C ILE A 15 0.29 3.83 -13.83
N ARG A 16 1.32 3.05 -14.17
CA ARG A 16 1.42 1.69 -13.65
C ARG A 16 1.91 1.71 -12.19
N PRO A 17 1.52 0.73 -11.36
CA PRO A 17 2.16 0.51 -10.07
C PRO A 17 3.69 0.38 -10.20
N LEU A 18 4.40 0.80 -9.16
CA LEU A 18 5.83 0.54 -9.06
C LEU A 18 6.04 -0.91 -8.63
N ALA A 19 6.89 -1.63 -9.34
CA ALA A 19 7.27 -2.99 -9.04
C ALA A 19 8.66 -3.02 -8.39
N GLU A 20 8.92 -4.08 -7.63
CA GLU A 20 10.23 -4.30 -7.03
C GLU A 20 11.32 -4.43 -8.12
N ASP A 21 11.11 -5.32 -9.08
CA ASP A 21 11.80 -5.40 -10.37
C ASP A 21 10.82 -4.96 -11.47
N PRO A 22 11.12 -3.95 -12.32
CA PRO A 22 12.42 -3.31 -12.48
C PRO A 22 12.63 -2.00 -11.72
N ASP A 23 11.61 -1.41 -11.09
CA ASP A 23 11.71 0.00 -10.66
C ASP A 23 12.65 0.21 -9.48
N ILE A 24 12.44 -0.57 -8.41
CA ILE A 24 13.19 -0.37 -7.17
C ILE A 24 14.58 -0.98 -7.32
N ASP A 25 14.68 -2.11 -8.00
CA ASP A 25 15.95 -2.70 -8.39
C ASP A 25 16.84 -1.73 -9.18
N PHE A 26 16.27 -1.10 -10.21
CA PHE A 26 16.97 -0.09 -10.98
C PHE A 26 17.40 1.08 -10.10
N LEU A 27 16.48 1.65 -9.31
CA LEU A 27 16.76 2.80 -8.46
C LEU A 27 17.87 2.52 -7.44
N VAL A 28 17.83 1.38 -6.77
CA VAL A 28 18.85 1.01 -5.78
C VAL A 28 20.19 0.78 -6.46
N LYS A 29 20.22 0.08 -7.59
CA LYS A 29 21.45 -0.19 -8.34
C LYS A 29 22.08 1.08 -8.88
N ASP A 30 21.28 1.98 -9.44
CA ASP A 30 21.72 3.29 -9.97
C ASP A 30 22.30 4.17 -8.86
N ALA A 31 21.74 4.11 -7.65
CA ALA A 31 22.29 4.77 -6.46
C ALA A 31 23.57 4.11 -5.91
N GLY A 32 24.12 3.07 -6.55
CA GLY A 32 25.30 2.33 -6.09
C GLY A 32 25.01 1.30 -4.99
N GLY A 33 23.74 0.98 -4.76
CA GLY A 33 23.31 -0.07 -3.86
C GLY A 33 23.27 -1.44 -4.53
N ARG A 34 22.81 -2.44 -3.78
CA ARG A 34 22.66 -3.82 -4.23
C ARG A 34 21.57 -4.53 -3.47
N ARG A 35 21.15 -5.69 -3.97
CA ARG A 35 20.38 -6.65 -3.17
C ARG A 35 21.17 -7.06 -1.93
N ALA A 36 20.48 -7.22 -0.81
CA ALA A 36 21.12 -7.59 0.45
C ALA A 36 21.74 -8.99 0.37
N HIS A 37 21.07 -9.91 -0.32
CA HIS A 37 21.50 -11.29 -0.55
C HIS A 37 21.31 -11.70 -2.01
N HIS A 38 22.25 -12.46 -2.55
CA HIS A 38 22.24 -12.93 -3.94
C HIS A 38 21.29 -14.11 -4.17
N ASP A 39 20.98 -14.86 -3.11
CA ASP A 39 20.20 -16.10 -3.10
C ASP A 39 18.81 -15.91 -2.46
N HIS A 40 18.23 -14.71 -2.60
CA HIS A 40 16.98 -14.30 -1.96
C HIS A 40 15.81 -15.29 -2.18
N HIS A 41 15.82 -16.01 -3.32
CA HIS A 41 14.80 -16.99 -3.67
C HIS A 41 14.94 -18.37 -2.98
N SER A 42 16.09 -18.69 -2.38
CA SER A 42 16.37 -20.02 -1.83
C SER A 42 16.59 -20.06 -0.31
N ARG A 43 16.45 -18.93 0.39
CA ARG A 43 16.67 -18.87 1.85
C ARG A 43 15.35 -19.02 2.62
N GLU A 44 15.40 -19.81 3.70
CA GLU A 44 14.29 -19.97 4.66
C GLU A 44 14.17 -18.79 5.64
N LEU A 45 15.25 -18.03 5.86
CA LEU A 45 15.29 -16.90 6.79
C LEU A 45 14.80 -15.61 6.14
N ARG A 46 13.98 -14.87 6.88
CA ARG A 46 13.46 -13.55 6.50
C ARG A 46 14.57 -12.51 6.49
N ASN A 47 14.91 -12.01 5.29
CA ASN A 47 15.93 -10.99 5.09
C ASN A 47 15.32 -9.71 4.52
N SER A 48 16.09 -8.63 4.60
CA SER A 48 15.79 -7.39 3.91
C SER A 48 16.24 -7.39 2.46
N ASP A 49 15.64 -6.50 1.68
CA ASP A 49 15.74 -6.55 0.23
C ASP A 49 17.06 -5.95 -0.28
N TYR A 50 17.53 -4.85 0.32
CA TYR A 50 18.65 -4.07 -0.23
C TYR A 50 19.66 -3.57 0.81
N VAL A 51 20.85 -3.24 0.30
CA VAL A 51 21.91 -2.49 1.00
C VAL A 51 22.28 -1.28 0.14
N LEU A 52 22.31 -0.10 0.76
CA LEU A 52 22.72 1.15 0.12
C LEU A 52 23.63 1.93 1.06
N GLY A 53 24.91 2.03 0.71
CA GLY A 53 25.94 2.60 1.60
C GLY A 53 25.98 1.88 2.94
N SER A 54 25.84 2.63 4.04
CA SER A 54 25.74 2.10 5.40
C SER A 54 24.29 1.85 5.86
N SER A 55 23.37 1.62 4.93
CA SER A 55 21.95 1.40 5.22
C SER A 55 21.46 0.05 4.71
N ILE A 56 20.55 -0.55 5.46
CA ILE A 56 19.80 -1.75 5.09
C ILE A 56 18.35 -1.35 4.87
N LEU A 57 17.82 -1.69 3.70
CA LEU A 57 16.53 -1.26 3.23
C LEU A 57 15.60 -2.46 3.11
N GLU A 58 14.42 -2.33 3.68
CA GLU A 58 13.29 -3.21 3.45
C GLU A 58 12.25 -2.49 2.59
N LEU A 59 11.81 -3.13 1.51
CA LEU A 59 10.75 -2.65 0.66
C LEU A 59 9.41 -3.26 1.12
N LYS A 60 8.38 -2.40 1.19
CA LYS A 60 6.99 -2.82 1.31
C LYS A 60 6.14 -2.12 0.26
N LEU A 61 5.74 -2.89 -0.76
CA LEU A 61 4.72 -2.49 -1.72
C LEU A 61 3.34 -2.71 -1.09
N LEU A 62 2.62 -1.63 -0.81
CA LEU A 62 1.24 -1.69 -0.34
C LEU A 62 0.33 -1.69 -1.57
N GLU A 63 0.00 -2.89 -2.03
CA GLU A 63 -0.88 -3.12 -3.19
C GLU A 63 -2.35 -3.30 -2.77
N ASP A 64 -2.56 -3.88 -1.59
CA ASP A 64 -3.89 -4.18 -1.08
C ASP A 64 -4.60 -2.92 -0.58
N GLU A 65 -5.56 -2.44 -1.37
CA GLU A 65 -6.48 -1.40 -0.92
C GLU A 65 -7.37 -1.94 0.19
N ARG A 66 -7.27 -1.34 1.39
CA ARG A 66 -8.10 -1.76 2.52
C ARG A 66 -9.59 -1.63 2.23
N LEU A 67 -9.97 -0.70 1.36
CA LEU A 67 -11.35 -0.48 0.93
C LEU A 67 -11.85 -1.53 -0.06
N ASP A 68 -10.99 -2.35 -0.65
CA ASP A 68 -11.39 -3.43 -1.55
C ASP A 68 -11.75 -4.73 -0.81
N LYS A 69 -11.36 -4.84 0.47
CA LYS A 69 -11.64 -6.04 1.27
C LYS A 69 -13.08 -6.00 1.81
N PRO A 70 -13.95 -6.97 1.48
CA PRO A 70 -15.35 -6.96 1.93
C PRO A 70 -15.52 -6.85 3.45
N GLU A 71 -14.67 -7.56 4.21
CA GLU A 71 -14.67 -7.52 5.68
C GLU A 71 -14.35 -6.10 6.21
N ALA A 72 -13.46 -5.37 5.54
CA ALA A 72 -13.13 -4.00 5.92
C ALA A 72 -14.24 -3.03 5.50
N GLN A 73 -14.85 -3.23 4.32
CA GLN A 73 -16.01 -2.46 3.86
C GLN A 73 -17.17 -2.59 4.85
N GLU A 74 -17.48 -3.79 5.31
CA GLU A 74 -18.55 -4.04 6.28
C GLU A 74 -18.29 -3.31 7.61
N LYS A 75 -17.09 -3.50 8.18
CA LYS A 75 -16.69 -2.81 9.42
C LYS A 75 -16.75 -1.29 9.30
N ILE A 76 -16.30 -0.76 8.16
CA ILE A 76 -16.36 0.67 7.89
C ILE A 76 -17.82 1.13 7.71
N ALA A 77 -18.65 0.38 6.97
CA ALA A 77 -20.06 0.71 6.80
C ALA A 77 -20.80 0.77 8.14
N THR A 78 -20.51 -0.14 9.08
CA THR A 78 -21.06 -0.10 10.44
C THR A 78 -20.67 1.19 11.17
N ILE A 79 -19.43 1.67 11.03
CA ILE A 79 -18.97 2.92 11.66
C ILE A 79 -19.76 4.13 11.15
N PHE A 80 -20.11 4.13 9.87
CA PHE A 80 -20.78 5.25 9.20
C PHE A 80 -22.32 5.10 9.10
N ALA A 81 -22.90 3.99 9.56
CA ALA A 81 -24.28 3.62 9.30
C ALA A 81 -25.30 4.72 9.67
N ASP A 82 -25.10 5.42 10.79
CA ASP A 82 -26.01 6.50 11.22
C ASP A 82 -25.92 7.75 10.35
N LEU A 83 -24.76 8.01 9.73
CA LEU A 83 -24.52 9.19 8.90
C LEU A 83 -25.09 9.04 7.48
N THR A 84 -25.49 7.83 7.11
CA THR A 84 -25.89 7.46 5.75
C THR A 84 -27.27 6.80 5.67
N LYS A 85 -28.08 6.88 6.74
CA LYS A 85 -29.45 6.35 6.75
C LYS A 85 -30.25 6.85 5.53
N GLY A 86 -30.85 5.92 4.80
CA GLY A 86 -31.68 6.20 3.63
C GLY A 86 -30.93 6.58 2.36
N ARG A 87 -29.61 6.40 2.29
CA ARG A 87 -28.81 6.73 1.09
C ARG A 87 -28.17 5.48 0.49
N PRO A 88 -28.16 5.34 -0.86
CA PRO A 88 -27.54 4.20 -1.55
C PRO A 88 -25.99 4.28 -1.59
N VAL A 89 -25.41 5.36 -1.08
CA VAL A 89 -23.99 5.70 -1.18
C VAL A 89 -23.48 6.08 0.21
N VAL A 90 -22.40 5.45 0.64
CA VAL A 90 -21.73 5.73 1.91
C VAL A 90 -20.54 6.65 1.65
N VAL A 91 -20.65 7.91 2.07
CA VAL A 91 -19.56 8.87 1.98
C VAL A 91 -18.66 8.71 3.20
N LEU A 92 -17.40 8.35 2.98
CA LEU A 92 -16.42 8.20 4.06
C LEU A 92 -15.75 9.54 4.35
N ASP A 93 -16.35 10.29 5.25
CA ASP A 93 -15.78 11.52 5.79
C ASP A 93 -15.49 11.35 7.29
N PRO A 94 -14.22 11.05 7.67
CA PRO A 94 -13.84 10.93 9.08
C PRO A 94 -14.07 12.22 9.88
N GLY A 95 -14.18 13.38 9.22
CA GLY A 95 -14.58 14.67 9.79
C GLY A 95 -15.90 14.63 10.54
N ARG A 96 -16.80 13.73 10.15
CA ARG A 96 -18.17 13.64 10.67
C ARG A 96 -18.35 12.58 11.76
N LEU A 97 -17.29 11.84 12.09
CA LEU A 97 -17.31 10.83 13.15
C LEU A 97 -16.98 11.47 14.50
N ASP A 98 -17.65 11.00 15.55
CA ASP A 98 -17.18 11.23 16.93
C ASP A 98 -15.80 10.58 17.15
N ASP A 99 -15.12 10.95 18.24
CA ASP A 99 -13.76 10.48 18.53
C ASP A 99 -13.64 8.95 18.60
N LYS A 100 -14.65 8.28 19.16
CA LYS A 100 -14.66 6.81 19.31
C LYS A 100 -14.73 6.14 17.95
N ARG A 101 -15.64 6.58 17.10
CA ARG A 101 -15.84 6.07 15.73
C ARG A 101 -14.66 6.42 14.84
N ARG A 102 -14.11 7.63 14.96
CA ARG A 102 -12.88 8.04 14.26
C ARG A 102 -11.70 7.15 14.64
N LYS A 103 -11.52 6.85 15.93
CA LYS A 103 -10.46 5.93 16.37
C LYS A 103 -10.64 4.52 15.82
N ALA A 104 -11.88 4.02 15.77
CA ALA A 104 -12.18 2.72 15.16
C ALA A 104 -11.85 2.71 13.66
N TYR A 105 -12.25 3.76 12.95
CA TYR A 105 -11.94 3.95 11.54
C TYR A 105 -10.43 3.96 11.28
N ASP A 106 -9.70 4.81 12.01
CA ASP A 106 -8.25 4.91 11.93
C ASP A 106 -7.56 3.57 12.22
N THR A 107 -8.07 2.80 13.17
CA THR A 107 -7.53 1.48 13.50
C THR A 107 -7.63 0.52 12.33
N ILE A 108 -8.78 0.51 11.64
CA ILE A 108 -9.00 -0.32 10.44
C ILE A 108 -8.07 0.11 9.31
N MET A 109 -7.95 1.42 9.06
CA MET A 109 -7.12 1.96 7.97
C MET A 109 -5.62 1.80 8.22
N ARG A 110 -5.16 1.88 9.48
CA ARG A 110 -3.74 1.72 9.85
C ARG A 110 -3.27 0.27 9.88
N ALA A 111 -4.18 -0.71 9.92
CA ALA A 111 -3.83 -2.11 10.12
C ALA A 111 -2.82 -2.67 9.09
N PRO A 112 -2.97 -2.44 7.77
CA PRO A 112 -2.01 -2.93 6.77
C PRO A 112 -0.61 -2.33 6.96
N ILE A 113 -0.54 -1.03 7.24
CA ILE A 113 0.72 -0.31 7.49
C ILE A 113 1.40 -0.89 8.74
N LYS A 114 0.65 -1.10 9.82
CA LYS A 114 1.19 -1.69 11.05
C LYS A 114 1.74 -3.10 10.81
N ALA A 115 1.05 -3.92 10.04
CA ALA A 115 1.51 -5.27 9.69
C ALA A 115 2.80 -5.23 8.85
N ALA A 116 2.86 -4.36 7.84
CA ALA A 116 4.04 -4.16 7.01
C ALA A 116 5.26 -3.71 7.83
N VAL A 117 5.07 -2.73 8.73
CA VAL A 117 6.12 -2.26 9.65
C VAL A 117 6.59 -3.35 10.60
N ALA A 118 5.65 -4.12 11.18
CA ALA A 118 5.99 -5.20 12.10
C ALA A 118 6.81 -6.30 11.42
N SER A 119 6.44 -6.67 10.18
CA SER A 119 7.20 -7.63 9.38
C SER A 119 8.60 -7.10 9.05
N ALA A 120 8.67 -5.87 8.53
CA ALA A 120 9.92 -5.22 8.16
C ALA A 120 10.90 -5.12 9.31
N ARG A 121 10.42 -4.84 10.53
CA ARG A 121 11.25 -4.75 11.73
C ARG A 121 12.05 -6.04 11.97
N GLY A 122 11.44 -7.21 11.74
CA GLY A 122 12.10 -8.50 11.90
C GLY A 122 13.23 -8.68 10.89
N GLN A 123 12.93 -8.44 9.61
CA GLN A 123 13.86 -8.54 8.49
C GLN A 123 15.05 -7.59 8.66
N LEU A 124 14.77 -6.32 8.95
CA LEU A 124 15.78 -5.28 9.14
C LEU A 124 16.70 -5.57 10.34
N LYS A 125 16.15 -6.12 11.44
CA LYS A 125 16.96 -6.50 12.60
C LYS A 125 17.90 -7.66 12.25
N GLN A 126 17.39 -8.67 11.56
CA GLN A 126 18.16 -9.85 11.17
C GLN A 126 19.28 -9.48 10.20
N SER A 127 18.95 -8.82 9.08
CA SER A 127 19.93 -8.44 8.07
C SER A 127 20.98 -7.47 8.61
N ARG A 128 20.65 -6.60 9.56
CA ARG A 128 21.66 -5.76 10.23
C ARG A 128 22.69 -6.57 11.00
N ILE A 129 22.26 -7.60 11.72
CA ILE A 129 23.18 -8.47 12.45
C ILE A 129 24.07 -9.25 11.47
N GLU A 130 23.51 -9.75 10.36
CA GLU A 130 24.24 -10.57 9.38
C GLU A 130 25.21 -9.77 8.51
N ILE A 131 24.81 -8.57 8.07
CA ILE A 131 25.52 -7.84 7.01
C ILE A 131 26.42 -6.75 7.60
N ASN A 132 25.86 -5.87 8.44
CA ASN A 132 26.57 -4.75 9.02
C ASN A 132 25.88 -4.26 10.31
N PRO A 133 26.38 -4.67 11.49
CA PRO A 133 25.79 -4.29 12.78
C PRO A 133 25.69 -2.77 13.02
N GLY A 134 26.55 -1.98 12.37
CA GLY A 134 26.56 -0.51 12.44
C GLY A 134 25.67 0.19 11.42
N ALA A 135 24.94 -0.56 10.58
CA ALA A 135 24.09 0.04 9.55
C ALA A 135 22.82 0.70 10.11
N CYS A 136 22.34 1.72 9.41
CA CYS A 136 21.01 2.28 9.63
C CYS A 136 19.95 1.40 8.99
N ASN A 137 18.81 1.23 9.66
CA ASN A 137 17.68 0.49 9.12
C ASN A 137 16.68 1.46 8.47
N VAL A 138 16.30 1.17 7.23
CA VAL A 138 15.39 1.99 6.44
C VAL A 138 14.23 1.11 5.98
N LEU A 139 13.00 1.59 6.20
CA LEU A 139 11.81 0.99 5.63
C LEU A 139 11.32 1.87 4.48
N LEU A 140 11.38 1.34 3.26
CA LEU A 140 10.83 1.98 2.07
C LEU A 140 9.41 1.47 1.84
N VAL A 141 8.41 2.34 2.07
CA VAL A 141 7.00 2.01 1.84
C VAL A 141 6.52 2.70 0.58
N ILE A 142 5.99 1.92 -0.36
CA ILE A 142 5.39 2.44 -1.58
C ILE A 142 3.92 2.09 -1.58
N ASN A 143 3.07 3.10 -1.66
CA ASN A 143 1.63 2.90 -1.75
C ASN A 143 1.21 2.82 -3.22
N ASN A 144 1.02 1.60 -3.71
CA ASN A 144 0.54 1.34 -5.06
C ASN A 144 -0.99 1.42 -5.17
N GLY A 145 -1.73 1.37 -4.05
CA GLY A 145 -3.20 1.39 -4.00
C GLY A 145 -3.89 2.70 -4.41
N PHE A 146 -3.17 3.65 -5.03
CA PHE A 146 -3.78 4.84 -5.67
C PHE A 146 -3.40 4.98 -7.14
N THR A 147 -2.64 4.03 -7.69
CA THR A 147 -2.06 4.14 -9.04
C THR A 147 -3.07 3.86 -10.15
N ALA A 148 -4.21 3.23 -9.85
CA ALA A 148 -5.31 3.09 -10.81
C ALA A 148 -6.66 2.95 -10.10
N VAL A 149 -7.29 4.07 -9.74
CA VAL A 149 -8.73 4.05 -9.46
C VAL A 149 -9.44 3.68 -10.75
N ARG A 150 -9.72 2.39 -10.95
CA ARG A 150 -10.62 1.93 -12.01
C ARG A 150 -12.00 2.41 -11.61
N PHE A 151 -12.54 3.38 -12.36
CA PHE A 151 -13.93 3.78 -12.23
C PHE A 151 -14.81 2.63 -12.74
N ARG A 152 -15.03 1.61 -11.90
CA ARG A 152 -15.99 0.55 -12.18
C ARG A 152 -17.31 0.99 -11.58
N THR A 153 -18.25 1.38 -12.43
CA THR A 153 -19.65 1.61 -12.07
C THR A 153 -20.23 0.32 -11.49
N ARG A 154 -20.18 0.18 -10.16
CA ARG A 154 -21.07 -0.69 -9.39
C ARG A 154 -21.75 0.17 -8.34
N SER A 155 -23.08 0.11 -8.35
CA SER A 155 -23.97 0.72 -7.37
C SER A 155 -23.47 0.43 -5.96
N GLY A 156 -23.08 1.49 -5.24
CA GLY A 156 -22.38 1.40 -3.96
C GLY A 156 -21.00 2.07 -4.03
N VAL A 157 -20.93 3.30 -4.53
CA VAL A 157 -19.68 4.07 -4.55
C VAL A 157 -19.40 4.55 -3.13
N ILE A 158 -18.24 4.18 -2.60
CA ILE A 158 -17.65 4.87 -1.47
C ILE A 158 -16.77 5.99 -2.05
N ALA A 159 -17.22 7.24 -1.93
CA ALA A 159 -16.46 8.41 -2.38
C ALA A 159 -15.85 9.12 -1.17
N ARG A 160 -14.55 9.43 -1.25
CA ARG A 160 -13.89 10.42 -0.39
C ARG A 160 -13.82 11.76 -1.14
N ARG A 161 -14.10 12.86 -0.44
CA ARG A 161 -13.71 14.22 -0.85
C ARG A 161 -12.46 14.61 -0.07
#